data_AF-A0A8U0IMF7-F1
#
_entry.id   AF-A0A8U0IMF7-F1
#
_cell.length_a   1.000
_cell.length_b   1.000
_cell.length_c   1.000
_cell.angle_alpha   90.00
_cell.angle_beta   90.00
_cell.angle_gamma   90.00
#
_symmetry.space_group_name_H-M   'P 1'
#
loop_
_entity.id
_entity.type
_entity.pdbx_description
1 polymer ?
#
loop_
_entity_poly.entity_id
_entity_poly.type
_entity_poly.pdbx_seq_one_letter_code
_entity_poly.pdbx_strand_id
1 'polypeptide(L)'
;MQRRAATVYGVLFLVIAAGSYSLIGVAQEPGIDLEGETYTENDTLTVGGLEYTVASVGDGEGTLERVNQSARYTATWANNTTAQLDNTTYRVLIPNRTDPSQFTLREEFNLSENVSTVTQGGTEYVVVNRSDGNRSLVPVDEYKRQQFGEPETRQFSEGQTFQLAGNQTTVSNVTREEALLTWTAPRTVSTSFAEGENVTLGPADGGQQFVAHFPANDTVQLSPNPPEYQSQVSEINHFNERIAGLWGITILSVLTVVLLFGLAFLPNK
;
A
#
# COMPACT_ATOMS: atom_id res chain seq x y z
N MET A 1 28.99 20.51 -67.02
CA MET A 1 29.73 19.94 -65.87
C MET A 1 28.82 19.56 -64.69
N GLN A 2 27.76 20.34 -64.39
CA GLN A 2 26.83 20.07 -63.26
C GLN A 2 26.22 18.66 -63.21
N ARG A 3 25.75 18.11 -64.34
CA ARG A 3 25.13 16.76 -64.36
C ARG A 3 26.10 15.63 -63.98
N ARG A 4 27.37 15.70 -64.44
CA ARG A 4 28.39 14.69 -64.12
C ARG A 4 28.78 14.74 -62.64
N ALA A 5 28.90 15.95 -62.08
CA ALA A 5 29.16 16.11 -60.65
C ALA A 5 27.99 15.57 -59.80
N ALA A 6 26.74 15.89 -60.16
CA ALA A 6 25.55 15.40 -59.47
C ALA A 6 25.46 13.86 -59.46
N THR A 7 25.81 13.19 -60.58
CA THR A 7 25.86 11.72 -60.63
C THR A 7 26.89 11.13 -59.67
N VAL A 8 28.10 11.70 -59.59
CA VAL A 8 29.16 11.20 -58.69
C VAL A 8 28.75 11.34 -57.22
N TYR A 9 28.22 12.51 -56.82
CA TYR A 9 27.71 12.70 -55.46
C TYR A 9 26.48 11.85 -55.16
N GLY A 10 25.57 11.68 -56.13
CA GLY A 10 24.40 10.81 -55.99
C GLY A 10 24.80 9.36 -55.72
N VAL A 11 25.77 8.81 -56.45
CA VAL A 11 26.29 7.46 -56.20
C VAL A 11 26.95 7.36 -54.83
N LEU A 12 27.73 8.37 -54.41
CA LEU A 12 28.33 8.40 -53.07
C LEU A 12 27.27 8.34 -51.97
N PHE A 13 26.22 9.16 -52.04
CA PHE A 13 25.14 9.15 -51.06
C PHE A 13 24.35 7.84 -51.07
N LEU A 14 24.17 7.18 -52.23
CA LEU A 14 23.56 5.86 -52.29
C LEU A 14 24.40 4.79 -51.59
N VAL A 15 25.73 4.82 -51.74
CA VAL A 15 26.65 3.91 -51.03
C VAL A 15 26.59 4.15 -49.51
N ILE A 16 26.56 5.42 -49.08
CA ILE A 16 26.41 5.77 -47.66
C ILE A 16 25.07 5.25 -47.12
N ALA A 17 23.97 5.49 -47.84
CA ALA A 17 22.64 5.00 -47.45
C ALA A 17 22.61 3.47 -47.33
N ALA A 18 23.15 2.74 -48.32
CA ALA A 18 23.22 1.29 -48.30
C ALA A 18 24.10 0.77 -47.15
N GLY A 19 25.22 1.43 -46.87
CA GLY A 19 26.11 1.10 -45.75
C GLY A 19 25.43 1.29 -44.40
N SER A 20 24.79 2.44 -44.16
CA SER A 20 24.06 2.73 -42.93
C SER A 20 22.88 1.77 -42.72
N TYR A 21 22.10 1.49 -43.78
CA TYR A 21 21.00 0.54 -43.70
C TYR A 21 21.47 -0.89 -43.40
N SER A 22 22.58 -1.32 -43.99
CA SER A 22 23.18 -2.63 -43.70
C SER A 22 23.62 -2.76 -42.24
N LEU A 23 24.19 -1.69 -41.66
CA LEU A 23 24.58 -1.66 -40.25
C LEU A 23 23.36 -1.74 -39.31
N ILE A 24 22.25 -1.07 -39.65
CA ILE A 24 21.01 -1.18 -38.87
C ILE A 24 20.49 -2.62 -38.89
N GLY A 25 20.45 -3.26 -40.07
CA GLY A 25 19.84 -4.58 -40.23
C GLY A 25 20.57 -5.74 -39.53
N VAL A 26 21.83 -5.55 -39.16
CA VAL A 26 22.63 -6.57 -38.42
C VAL A 26 22.85 -6.21 -36.96
N ALA A 27 22.43 -5.02 -36.52
CA ALA A 27 22.60 -4.58 -35.16
C ALA A 27 21.62 -5.31 -34.24
N GLN A 28 22.13 -5.84 -33.12
CA GLN A 28 21.34 -6.48 -32.08
C GLN A 28 21.29 -5.55 -30.87
N GLU A 29 20.10 -5.31 -30.36
CA GLU A 29 19.90 -4.52 -29.14
C GLU A 29 20.48 -5.29 -27.94
N PRO A 30 21.26 -4.63 -27.05
CA PRO A 30 21.73 -5.27 -25.82
C PRO A 30 20.54 -5.65 -24.93
N GLY A 31 20.60 -6.82 -24.30
CA GLY A 31 19.60 -7.27 -23.33
C GLY A 31 19.94 -6.80 -21.91
N ILE A 32 18.95 -6.91 -21.01
CA ILE A 32 19.17 -6.75 -19.57
C ILE A 32 19.47 -8.14 -18.99
N ASP A 33 20.63 -8.29 -18.35
CA ASP A 33 21.09 -9.49 -17.65
C ASP A 33 21.57 -9.08 -16.26
N LEU A 34 20.74 -9.30 -15.25
CA LEU A 34 21.03 -8.91 -13.87
C LEU A 34 21.35 -10.12 -13.02
N GLU A 35 22.24 -9.93 -12.05
CA GLU A 35 22.35 -10.85 -10.92
C GLU A 35 21.07 -10.79 -10.07
N GLY A 36 20.55 -11.93 -9.63
CA GLY A 36 19.37 -11.99 -8.76
C GLY A 36 18.43 -13.13 -9.12
N GLU A 37 17.61 -13.53 -8.15
CA GLU A 37 16.60 -14.55 -8.36
C GLU A 37 15.32 -13.94 -8.97
N THR A 38 14.61 -14.78 -9.73
CA THR A 38 13.31 -14.46 -10.32
C THR A 38 12.21 -15.08 -9.48
N TYR A 39 11.10 -14.36 -9.35
CA TYR A 39 9.96 -14.71 -8.53
C TYR A 39 8.66 -14.48 -9.30
N THR A 40 7.68 -15.31 -9.01
CA THR A 40 6.31 -15.25 -9.51
C THR A 40 5.33 -15.09 -8.35
N GLU A 41 4.04 -14.87 -8.65
CA GLU A 41 3.01 -14.74 -7.62
C GLU A 41 2.99 -15.96 -6.68
N ASN A 42 2.90 -15.71 -5.38
CA ASN A 42 2.97 -16.67 -4.27
C ASN A 42 4.36 -17.24 -3.97
N ASP A 43 5.40 -16.89 -4.72
CA ASP A 43 6.76 -17.23 -4.32
C ASP A 43 7.18 -16.49 -3.05
N THR A 44 8.10 -17.09 -2.31
CA THR A 44 8.62 -16.53 -1.06
C THR A 44 10.10 -16.23 -1.16
N LEU A 45 10.52 -15.11 -0.58
CA LEU A 45 11.93 -14.79 -0.40
C LEU A 45 12.24 -14.35 1.02
N THR A 46 13.48 -14.54 1.45
CA THR A 46 13.93 -14.10 2.77
C THR A 46 15.04 -13.07 2.65
N VAL A 47 14.82 -11.88 3.20
CA VAL A 47 15.81 -10.79 3.24
C VAL A 47 16.02 -10.34 4.66
N GLY A 48 17.27 -10.39 5.14
CA GLY A 48 17.61 -9.96 6.51
C GLY A 48 16.82 -10.70 7.60
N GLY A 49 16.50 -11.98 7.36
CA GLY A 49 15.71 -12.82 8.28
C GLY A 49 14.20 -12.55 8.28
N LEU A 50 13.71 -11.67 7.39
CA LEU A 50 12.28 -11.45 7.18
C LEU A 50 11.82 -12.18 5.92
N GLU A 51 10.79 -13.00 6.08
CA GLU A 51 10.11 -13.69 4.97
C GLU A 51 9.08 -12.77 4.32
N TYR A 52 9.13 -12.70 2.99
CA TYR A 52 8.20 -11.98 2.13
C TYR A 52 7.54 -12.97 1.17
N THR A 53 6.29 -12.72 0.82
CA THR A 53 5.55 -13.42 -0.21
C THR A 53 5.25 -12.44 -1.35
N VAL A 54 5.44 -12.85 -2.59
CA VAL A 54 5.00 -12.07 -3.75
C VAL A 54 3.48 -12.14 -3.82
N ALA A 55 2.81 -11.06 -3.44
CA ALA A 55 1.36 -10.96 -3.44
C ALA A 55 0.80 -10.62 -4.83
N SER A 56 1.57 -9.90 -5.64
CA SER A 56 1.24 -9.63 -7.04
C SER A 56 2.48 -9.33 -7.87
N VAL A 57 2.42 -9.66 -9.14
CA VAL A 57 3.41 -9.35 -10.18
C VAL A 57 2.66 -9.23 -11.50
N GLY A 58 2.82 -8.12 -12.21
CA GLY A 58 2.01 -7.80 -13.37
C GLY A 58 2.35 -6.45 -13.98
N ASP A 59 2.40 -6.35 -15.31
CA ASP A 59 2.48 -5.07 -16.03
C ASP A 59 3.64 -4.14 -15.60
N GLY A 60 4.77 -4.71 -15.16
CA GLY A 60 5.92 -3.94 -14.67
C GLY A 60 5.76 -3.43 -13.23
N GLU A 61 4.78 -3.92 -12.49
CA GLU A 61 4.52 -3.61 -11.08
C GLU A 61 4.42 -4.89 -10.25
N GLY A 62 4.77 -4.79 -8.96
CA GLY A 62 4.65 -5.90 -8.04
C GLY A 62 4.48 -5.46 -6.59
N THR A 63 3.99 -6.39 -5.77
CA THR A 63 3.82 -6.19 -4.33
C THR A 63 4.36 -7.38 -3.56
N LEU A 64 5.21 -7.09 -2.59
CA LEU A 64 5.67 -8.04 -1.58
C LEU A 64 4.90 -7.83 -0.28
N GLU A 65 4.47 -8.91 0.33
CA GLU A 65 3.82 -8.88 1.64
C GLU A 65 4.62 -9.66 2.67
N ARG A 66 4.64 -9.16 3.90
CA ARG A 66 5.16 -9.89 5.06
C ARG A 66 4.25 -9.74 6.25
N VAL A 67 4.27 -10.73 7.14
CA VAL A 67 3.51 -10.67 8.39
C VAL A 67 4.41 -10.21 9.53
N ASN A 68 4.15 -9.03 10.08
CA ASN A 68 4.71 -8.60 11.34
C ASN A 68 3.89 -9.21 12.49
N GLN A 69 4.38 -10.33 13.04
CA GLN A 69 3.73 -11.06 14.14
C GLN A 69 3.59 -10.25 15.43
N SER A 70 4.42 -9.20 15.59
CA SER A 70 4.49 -8.40 16.80
C SER A 70 4.12 -6.92 16.56
N ALA A 71 3.17 -6.65 15.67
CA ALA A 71 2.72 -5.28 15.45
C ALA A 71 1.93 -4.77 16.68
N ARG A 72 2.29 -3.57 17.16
CA ARG A 72 1.61 -2.92 18.28
C ARG A 72 0.36 -2.20 17.80
N TYR A 73 -0.74 -2.43 18.49
CA TYR A 73 -2.01 -1.76 18.30
C TYR A 73 -2.40 -1.00 19.57
N THR A 74 -3.20 0.06 19.39
CA THR A 74 -3.75 0.89 20.47
C THR A 74 -5.25 1.08 20.27
N ALA A 75 -5.99 1.15 21.36
CA ALA A 75 -7.37 1.63 21.38
C ALA A 75 -7.57 2.56 22.58
N THR A 76 -8.50 3.49 22.46
CA THR A 76 -8.89 4.36 23.56
C THR A 76 -10.34 4.11 23.94
N TRP A 77 -10.59 4.02 25.24
CA TRP A 77 -11.92 3.92 25.82
C TRP A 77 -12.20 5.20 26.60
N ALA A 78 -12.96 6.10 25.99
CA ALA A 78 -13.30 7.38 26.58
C ALA A 78 -14.28 7.22 27.75
N ASN A 79 -14.12 8.05 28.77
CA ASN A 79 -14.99 8.09 29.93
C ASN A 79 -16.44 8.38 29.51
N ASN A 80 -17.37 7.68 30.15
CA ASN A 80 -18.80 7.76 29.90
C ASN A 80 -19.23 7.39 28.46
N THR A 81 -18.40 6.63 27.74
CA THR A 81 -18.75 6.02 26.45
C THR A 81 -18.98 4.52 26.59
N THR A 82 -19.54 3.90 25.55
CA THR A 82 -19.77 2.46 25.49
C THR A 82 -18.63 1.74 24.79
N ALA A 83 -18.20 0.61 25.33
CA ALA A 83 -17.25 -0.31 24.75
C ALA A 83 -17.83 -1.73 24.70
N GLN A 84 -17.39 -2.54 23.74
CA GLN A 84 -17.74 -3.96 23.66
C GLN A 84 -16.65 -4.81 24.31
N LEU A 85 -17.06 -5.72 25.18
CA LEU A 85 -16.21 -6.73 25.80
C LEU A 85 -17.00 -8.04 25.91
N ASP A 86 -16.44 -9.16 25.44
CA ASP A 86 -17.09 -10.48 25.48
C ASP A 86 -18.51 -10.52 24.88
N ASN A 87 -18.74 -9.76 23.80
CA ASN A 87 -20.06 -9.52 23.17
C ASN A 87 -21.10 -8.81 24.05
N THR A 88 -20.68 -8.24 25.18
CA THR A 88 -21.51 -7.43 26.07
C THR A 88 -21.08 -5.97 25.99
N THR A 89 -22.07 -5.08 25.96
CA THR A 89 -21.83 -3.62 25.96
C THR A 89 -21.65 -3.13 27.38
N TYR A 90 -20.55 -2.44 27.63
CA TYR A 90 -20.25 -1.82 28.91
C TYR A 90 -20.07 -0.32 28.75
N ARG A 91 -20.53 0.44 29.74
CA ARG A 91 -20.17 1.83 29.94
C ARG A 91 -18.83 1.93 30.65
N VAL A 92 -17.93 2.74 30.10
CA VAL A 92 -16.63 3.05 30.69
C VAL A 92 -16.82 4.15 31.72
N LEU A 93 -16.40 3.90 32.96
CA LEU A 93 -16.48 4.84 34.07
C LEU A 93 -15.09 5.07 34.64
N ILE A 94 -14.59 6.29 34.51
CA ILE A 94 -13.31 6.69 35.06
C ILE A 94 -13.52 7.61 36.27
N PRO A 95 -12.86 7.37 37.42
CA PRO A 95 -12.94 8.24 38.57
C PRO A 95 -12.49 9.67 38.24
N ASN A 96 -13.28 10.67 38.61
CA ASN A 96 -12.93 12.08 38.47
C ASN A 96 -11.94 12.51 39.59
N ARG A 97 -10.68 12.10 39.46
CA ARG A 97 -9.56 12.47 40.35
C ARG A 97 -8.34 12.88 39.53
N THR A 98 -7.40 13.60 40.13
CA THR A 98 -6.26 14.21 39.42
C THR A 98 -5.42 13.21 38.63
N ASP A 99 -5.33 11.97 39.10
CA ASP A 99 -4.52 10.90 38.50
C ASP A 99 -5.21 9.53 38.69
N PRO A 100 -6.17 9.18 37.82
CA PRO A 100 -6.91 7.95 37.96
C PRO A 100 -6.15 6.77 37.34
N SER A 101 -5.60 5.88 38.16
CA SER A 101 -4.93 4.66 37.68
C SER A 101 -5.85 3.47 37.34
N GLN A 102 -7.17 3.67 37.27
CA GLN A 102 -8.15 2.59 37.09
C GLN A 102 -9.44 3.09 36.44
N PHE A 103 -10.13 2.22 35.72
CA PHE A 103 -11.47 2.43 35.20
C PHE A 103 -12.39 1.25 35.54
N THR A 104 -13.69 1.47 35.48
CA THR A 104 -14.71 0.43 35.69
C THR A 104 -15.56 0.32 34.44
N LEU A 105 -15.69 -0.90 33.93
CA LEU A 105 -16.72 -1.25 32.98
C LEU A 105 -17.98 -1.62 33.76
N ARG A 106 -19.10 -0.96 33.46
CA ARG A 106 -20.41 -1.32 34.01
C ARG A 106 -21.32 -1.72 32.86
N GLU A 107 -21.91 -2.90 32.93
CA GLU A 107 -22.78 -3.42 31.89
C GLU A 107 -23.90 -2.41 31.58
N GLU A 108 -24.14 -2.20 30.28
CA GLU A 108 -25.14 -1.28 29.79
C GLU A 108 -26.34 -2.04 29.21
N PHE A 109 -27.45 -1.99 29.95
CA PHE A 109 -28.71 -2.52 29.47
C PHE A 109 -29.41 -1.53 28.55
N ASN A 110 -29.77 -2.00 27.35
CA ASN A 110 -30.62 -1.26 26.42
C ASN A 110 -32.08 -1.64 26.65
N LEU A 111 -32.96 -0.63 26.70
CA LEU A 111 -34.40 -0.87 26.70
C LEU A 111 -34.84 -1.27 25.29
N SER A 112 -35.82 -2.16 25.20
CA SER A 112 -36.44 -2.49 23.91
C SER A 112 -37.19 -1.28 23.33
N GLU A 113 -37.26 -1.18 22.00
CA GLU A 113 -37.87 -0.03 21.31
C GLU A 113 -39.35 0.19 21.65
N ASN A 114 -40.05 -0.84 22.12
CA ASN A 114 -41.44 -0.80 22.56
C ASN A 114 -41.62 -0.24 23.99
N VAL A 115 -40.54 0.08 24.70
CA VAL A 115 -40.59 0.67 26.04
C VAL A 115 -40.65 2.19 25.92
N SER A 116 -41.76 2.79 26.40
CA SER A 116 -41.91 4.24 26.41
C SER A 116 -41.31 4.85 27.67
N THR A 117 -40.47 5.88 27.52
CA THR A 117 -39.91 6.66 28.65
C THR A 117 -40.44 8.09 28.70
N VAL A 118 -40.43 8.68 29.89
CA VAL A 118 -40.76 10.08 30.14
C VAL A 118 -39.83 10.65 31.20
N THR A 119 -39.41 11.90 31.03
CA THR A 119 -38.56 12.60 32.00
C THR A 119 -39.39 13.51 32.90
N GLN A 120 -39.26 13.34 34.21
CA GLN A 120 -39.92 14.19 35.22
C GLN A 120 -38.90 14.58 36.30
N GLY A 121 -38.73 15.89 36.53
CA GLY A 121 -37.81 16.39 37.57
C GLY A 121 -36.33 16.01 37.34
N GLY A 122 -35.93 15.75 36.10
CA GLY A 122 -34.57 15.29 35.76
C GLY A 122 -34.34 13.78 35.92
N THR A 123 -35.35 13.02 36.34
CA THR A 123 -35.30 11.56 36.37
C THR A 123 -36.09 10.98 35.21
N GLU A 124 -35.54 9.99 34.52
CA GLU A 124 -36.22 9.27 33.45
C GLU A 124 -36.98 8.08 34.02
N TYR A 125 -38.23 7.90 33.59
CA TYR A 125 -39.13 6.86 34.03
C TYR A 125 -39.65 6.06 32.83
N VAL A 126 -39.80 4.76 32.99
CA VAL A 126 -40.55 3.89 32.09
C VAL A 126 -42.05 3.95 32.42
N VAL A 127 -42.88 4.13 31.39
CA VAL A 127 -44.33 4.09 31.50
C VAL A 127 -44.81 2.64 31.43
N VAL A 128 -45.32 2.12 32.54
CA VAL A 128 -45.85 0.75 32.63
C VAL A 128 -47.38 0.81 32.72
N ASN A 129 -48.08 0.17 31.79
CA ASN A 129 -49.54 0.05 31.83
C ASN A 129 -49.94 -1.06 32.80
N ARG A 130 -50.72 -0.74 33.82
CA ARG A 130 -51.29 -1.72 34.74
C ARG A 130 -52.59 -2.29 34.19
N SER A 131 -52.95 -3.48 34.66
CA SER A 131 -54.17 -4.21 34.31
C SER A 131 -55.47 -3.51 34.71
N ASP A 132 -55.39 -2.52 35.60
CA ASP A 132 -56.50 -1.63 36.01
C ASP A 132 -56.73 -0.46 35.04
N GLY A 133 -55.97 -0.37 33.94
CA GLY A 133 -56.02 0.73 32.97
C GLY A 133 -55.25 1.99 33.41
N ASN A 134 -54.61 1.96 34.58
CA ASN A 134 -53.85 3.08 35.10
C ASN A 134 -52.37 2.99 34.70
N ARG A 135 -51.69 4.13 34.55
CA ARG A 135 -50.26 4.19 34.18
C ARG A 135 -49.40 4.30 35.42
N SER A 136 -48.34 3.51 35.51
CA SER A 136 -47.26 3.68 36.49
C SER A 136 -46.03 4.31 35.85
N LEU A 137 -45.32 5.08 36.64
CA LEU A 137 -43.95 5.48 36.35
C LEU A 137 -43.01 4.64 37.23
N VAL A 138 -42.04 3.97 36.61
CA VAL A 138 -40.97 3.24 37.28
C VAL A 138 -39.65 3.86 36.82
N PRO A 139 -38.74 4.29 37.72
CA PRO A 139 -37.44 4.82 37.32
C PRO A 139 -36.72 3.87 36.36
N VAL A 140 -36.10 4.40 35.30
CA VAL A 140 -35.45 3.56 34.27
C VAL A 140 -34.45 2.57 34.88
N ASP A 141 -33.64 3.00 35.84
CA ASP A 141 -32.67 2.14 36.52
C ASP A 141 -33.34 1.00 37.31
N GLU A 142 -34.49 1.27 37.92
CA GLU A 142 -35.26 0.25 38.65
C GLU A 142 -35.91 -0.73 37.67
N TYR A 143 -36.51 -0.23 36.59
CA TYR A 143 -37.09 -1.06 35.55
C TYR A 143 -36.02 -1.97 34.91
N LYS A 144 -34.84 -1.43 34.60
CA LYS A 144 -33.71 -2.21 34.09
C LYS A 144 -33.29 -3.30 35.07
N ARG A 145 -33.17 -3.00 36.37
CA ARG A 145 -32.85 -4.02 37.40
C ARG A 145 -33.89 -5.13 37.48
N GLN A 146 -35.19 -4.79 37.37
CA GLN A 146 -36.26 -5.78 37.40
C GLN A 146 -36.23 -6.70 36.17
N GLN A 147 -35.86 -6.19 35.00
CA GLN A 147 -35.85 -6.94 33.74
C GLN A 147 -34.55 -7.73 33.52
N PHE A 148 -33.40 -7.12 33.82
CA PHE A 148 -32.08 -7.62 33.46
C PHE A 148 -31.21 -8.02 34.67
N GLY A 149 -31.61 -7.65 35.89
CA GLY A 149 -30.81 -7.87 37.11
C GLY A 149 -29.84 -6.72 37.43
N GLU A 150 -28.93 -6.96 38.37
CA GLU A 150 -27.86 -6.00 38.67
C GLU A 150 -26.81 -5.99 37.55
N PRO A 151 -26.38 -4.81 37.06
CA PRO A 151 -25.38 -4.74 36.00
C PRO A 151 -24.05 -5.31 36.49
N GLU A 152 -23.42 -6.16 35.68
CA GLU A 152 -22.08 -6.62 35.97
C GLU A 152 -21.10 -5.43 35.99
N THR A 153 -20.16 -5.45 36.94
CA THR A 153 -19.08 -4.47 36.99
C THR A 153 -17.72 -5.16 36.97
N ARG A 154 -16.81 -4.64 36.15
CA ARG A 154 -15.43 -5.12 36.04
C ARG A 154 -14.48 -3.94 36.17
N GLN A 155 -13.56 -4.02 37.11
CA GLN A 155 -12.55 -2.99 37.32
C GLN A 155 -11.23 -3.40 36.67
N PHE A 156 -10.58 -2.44 36.02
CA PHE A 156 -9.28 -2.61 35.41
C PHE A 156 -8.35 -1.50 35.86
N SER A 157 -7.14 -1.88 36.24
CA SER A 157 -6.07 -0.95 36.62
C SER A 157 -5.03 -0.83 35.51
N GLU A 158 -4.30 0.28 35.50
CA GLU A 158 -3.10 0.43 34.68
C GLU A 158 -2.12 -0.73 34.93
N GLY A 159 -1.50 -1.21 33.85
CA GLY A 159 -0.62 -2.39 33.83
C GLY A 159 -1.35 -3.73 33.84
N GLN A 160 -2.67 -3.77 34.11
CA GLN A 160 -3.43 -5.01 34.06
C GLN A 160 -3.62 -5.50 32.62
N THR A 161 -3.62 -6.82 32.45
CA THR A 161 -3.94 -7.47 31.17
C THR A 161 -5.31 -8.16 31.22
N PHE A 162 -6.02 -8.16 30.09
CA PHE A 162 -7.30 -8.83 29.89
C PHE A 162 -7.49 -9.20 28.42
N GLN A 163 -8.49 -10.02 28.09
CA GLN A 163 -8.78 -10.37 26.71
C GLN A 163 -9.73 -9.35 26.09
N LEU A 164 -9.37 -8.83 24.91
CA LEU A 164 -10.22 -7.94 24.12
C LEU A 164 -10.21 -8.39 22.66
N ALA A 165 -11.39 -8.75 22.13
CA ALA A 165 -11.54 -9.21 20.75
C ALA A 165 -10.54 -10.33 20.35
N GLY A 166 -10.26 -11.25 21.28
CA GLY A 166 -9.32 -12.35 21.08
C GLY A 166 -7.84 -12.02 21.31
N ASN A 167 -7.50 -10.76 21.62
CA ASN A 167 -6.12 -10.32 21.87
C ASN A 167 -5.87 -10.05 23.35
N GLN A 168 -4.71 -10.50 23.85
CA GLN A 168 -4.24 -10.12 25.18
C GLN A 168 -3.88 -8.64 25.18
N THR A 169 -4.67 -7.85 25.90
CA THR A 169 -4.64 -6.39 25.91
C THR A 169 -4.22 -5.89 27.28
N THR A 170 -3.29 -4.94 27.30
CA THR A 170 -2.79 -4.26 28.49
C THR A 170 -3.41 -2.87 28.59
N VAL A 171 -3.88 -2.51 29.78
CA VAL A 171 -4.21 -1.12 30.10
C VAL A 171 -2.90 -0.35 30.27
N SER A 172 -2.55 0.48 29.29
CA SER A 172 -1.29 1.22 29.29
C SER A 172 -1.32 2.48 30.14
N ASN A 173 -2.42 3.23 30.08
CA ASN A 173 -2.56 4.51 30.76
C ASN A 173 -4.05 4.81 30.98
N VAL A 174 -4.40 5.43 32.08
CA VAL A 174 -5.75 5.86 32.40
C VAL A 174 -5.70 7.32 32.80
N THR A 175 -6.40 8.14 32.05
CA THR A 175 -6.58 9.57 32.32
C THR A 175 -8.02 9.81 32.70
N ARG A 176 -8.37 11.01 33.21
CA ARG A 176 -9.76 11.38 33.52
C ARG A 176 -10.72 11.26 32.33
N GLU A 177 -10.18 11.33 31.12
CA GLU A 177 -10.95 11.39 29.88
C GLU A 177 -10.98 10.05 29.16
N GLU A 178 -9.93 9.23 29.26
CA GLU A 178 -9.84 7.98 28.53
C GLU A 178 -8.85 6.97 29.15
N ALA A 179 -9.11 5.68 28.91
CA ALA A 179 -8.19 4.59 29.13
C ALA A 179 -7.53 4.17 27.81
N LEU A 180 -6.21 4.21 27.75
CA LEU A 180 -5.40 3.73 26.64
C LEU A 180 -5.13 2.24 26.81
N LEU A 181 -5.51 1.46 25.81
CA LEU A 181 -5.31 0.03 25.71
C LEU A 181 -4.27 -0.27 24.65
N THR A 182 -3.43 -1.27 24.89
CA THR A 182 -2.41 -1.72 23.94
C THR A 182 -2.37 -3.22 23.87
N TRP A 183 -2.25 -3.76 22.66
CA TRP A 183 -2.00 -5.17 22.44
C TRP A 183 -1.06 -5.37 21.27
N THR A 184 -0.57 -6.59 21.14
CA THR A 184 0.27 -7.02 20.03
C THR A 184 -0.51 -8.04 19.22
N ALA A 185 -0.56 -7.87 17.90
CA ALA A 185 -1.19 -8.81 16.99
C ALA A 185 -0.48 -8.84 15.63
N PRO A 186 -0.66 -9.89 14.82
CA PRO A 186 -0.12 -9.94 13.47
C PRO A 186 -0.63 -8.76 12.61
N ARG A 187 0.23 -8.23 11.75
CA ARG A 187 -0.13 -7.24 10.73
C ARG A 187 0.56 -7.57 9.41
N THR A 188 -0.20 -7.67 8.33
CA THR A 188 0.37 -7.72 6.98
C THR A 188 0.93 -6.34 6.63
N VAL A 189 2.18 -6.33 6.16
CA VAL A 189 2.89 -5.15 5.68
C VAL A 189 3.20 -5.37 4.22
N SER A 190 2.73 -4.47 3.36
CA SER A 190 2.91 -4.54 1.92
C SER A 190 3.97 -3.54 1.46
N THR A 191 4.81 -3.95 0.52
CA THR A 191 5.83 -3.15 -0.13
C THR A 191 5.64 -3.26 -1.64
N SER A 192 5.27 -2.17 -2.29
CA SER A 192 5.10 -2.11 -3.74
C SER A 192 6.37 -1.61 -4.42
N PHE A 193 6.58 -2.02 -5.67
CA PHE A 193 7.72 -1.62 -6.52
C PHE A 193 7.31 -1.72 -7.99
N ALA A 194 8.03 -1.01 -8.86
CA ALA A 194 7.84 -1.02 -10.30
C ALA A 194 9.16 -1.23 -11.06
N GLU A 195 9.07 -1.45 -12.38
CA GLU A 195 10.22 -1.63 -13.28
C GLU A 195 11.28 -0.54 -13.09
N GLY A 196 12.51 -0.97 -12.80
CA GLY A 196 13.65 -0.10 -12.58
C GLY A 196 13.63 0.70 -11.27
N GLU A 197 12.62 0.51 -10.42
CA GLU A 197 12.59 1.15 -9.11
C GLU A 197 13.41 0.39 -8.08
N ASN A 198 13.98 1.17 -7.15
CA ASN A 198 14.71 0.63 -6.02
C ASN A 198 13.77 0.34 -4.85
N VAL A 199 13.82 -0.88 -4.33
CA VAL A 199 13.08 -1.30 -3.15
C VAL A 199 14.04 -1.71 -2.04
N THR A 200 13.80 -1.24 -0.81
CA THR A 200 14.59 -1.64 0.36
C THR A 200 13.84 -2.71 1.14
N LEU A 201 14.44 -3.89 1.25
CA LEU A 201 13.87 -5.04 1.96
C LEU A 201 14.74 -5.41 3.17
N GLY A 202 14.11 -5.85 4.26
CA GLY A 202 14.78 -6.29 5.47
C GLY A 202 14.43 -5.44 6.70
N PRO A 203 15.19 -5.58 7.81
CA PRO A 203 15.01 -4.79 9.03
C PRO A 203 15.15 -3.28 8.78
N ALA A 204 14.49 -2.46 9.60
CA ALA A 204 14.56 -1.00 9.48
C ALA A 204 16.01 -0.48 9.59
N ASP A 205 16.80 -1.08 10.48
CA ASP A 205 18.22 -0.80 10.64
C ASP A 205 19.02 -1.91 9.93
N GLY A 206 19.34 -1.73 8.65
CA GLY A 206 20.14 -2.68 7.87
C GLY A 206 19.42 -3.39 6.72
N GLY A 207 18.38 -2.78 6.17
CA GLY A 207 17.75 -3.26 4.93
C GLY A 207 18.72 -3.27 3.74
N GLN A 208 18.49 -4.19 2.82
CA GLN A 208 19.20 -4.33 1.56
C GLN A 208 18.36 -3.71 0.44
N GLN A 209 19.01 -2.93 -0.43
CA GLN A 209 18.37 -2.34 -1.60
C GLN A 209 18.43 -3.32 -2.78
N PHE A 210 17.32 -3.43 -3.49
CA PHE A 210 17.18 -4.17 -4.73
C PHE A 210 16.62 -3.25 -5.81
N VAL A 211 16.86 -3.58 -7.06
CA VAL A 211 16.13 -3.03 -8.21
C VAL A 211 15.19 -4.11 -8.76
N ALA A 212 13.96 -3.73 -9.08
CA ALA A 212 13.00 -4.64 -9.69
C ALA A 212 13.12 -4.57 -11.22
N HIS A 213 13.21 -5.74 -11.87
CA HIS A 213 13.19 -5.88 -13.32
C HIS A 213 12.18 -6.95 -13.69
N PHE A 214 11.38 -6.73 -14.73
CA PHE A 214 10.29 -7.61 -15.13
C PHE A 214 10.62 -8.23 -16.50
N PRO A 215 11.37 -9.35 -16.54
CA PRO A 215 11.73 -10.02 -17.79
C PRO A 215 10.51 -10.61 -18.53
N ALA A 216 9.41 -10.83 -17.81
CA ALA A 216 8.12 -11.25 -18.33
C ALA A 216 6.99 -10.62 -17.51
N ASN A 217 5.76 -10.62 -18.05
CA ASN A 217 4.62 -9.96 -17.41
C ASN A 217 4.29 -10.50 -16.00
N ASP A 218 4.54 -11.77 -15.73
CA ASP A 218 4.22 -12.48 -14.49
C ASP A 218 5.46 -12.83 -13.65
N THR A 219 6.62 -12.27 -14.01
CA THR A 219 7.90 -12.61 -13.39
C THR A 219 8.63 -11.34 -13.01
N VAL A 220 9.07 -11.24 -11.76
CA VAL A 220 9.96 -10.18 -11.29
C VAL A 220 11.31 -10.77 -10.93
N GLN A 221 12.38 -10.15 -11.40
CA GLN A 221 13.74 -10.34 -10.94
C GLN A 221 14.10 -9.24 -9.96
N LEU A 222 14.54 -9.63 -8.75
CA LEU A 222 15.02 -8.68 -7.75
C LEU A 222 16.55 -8.73 -7.72
N SER A 223 17.18 -7.70 -8.27
CA SER A 223 18.63 -7.61 -8.34
C SER A 223 19.21 -6.80 -7.17
N PRO A 224 20.21 -7.32 -6.44
CA PRO A 224 20.87 -6.59 -5.36
C PRO A 224 21.86 -5.51 -5.86
N ASN A 225 21.96 -5.30 -7.18
CA ASN A 225 22.91 -4.37 -7.80
C ASN A 225 22.19 -3.29 -8.64
N PRO A 226 21.50 -2.30 -8.03
CA PRO A 226 20.83 -1.23 -8.76
C PRO A 226 21.71 -0.45 -9.78
N PRO A 227 22.99 -0.16 -9.50
CA PRO A 227 23.86 0.51 -10.46
C PRO A 227 24.05 -0.25 -11.78
N GLU A 228 24.06 -1.58 -11.73
CA GLU A 228 24.24 -2.42 -12.92
C GLU A 228 23.04 -2.33 -13.87
N TYR A 229 21.82 -2.39 -13.33
CA TYR A 229 20.61 -2.17 -14.12
C TYR A 229 20.64 -0.83 -14.86
N GLN A 230 21.01 0.24 -14.17
CA GLN A 230 21.09 1.57 -14.78
C GLN A 230 22.17 1.67 -15.85
N SER A 231 23.29 0.95 -15.67
CA SER A 231 24.32 0.84 -16.71
C SER A 231 23.77 0.19 -17.98
N GLN A 232 23.05 -0.92 -17.84
CA GLN A 232 22.51 -1.66 -18.97
C GLN A 232 21.39 -0.90 -19.69
N VAL A 233 20.50 -0.23 -18.94
CA VAL A 233 19.50 0.69 -19.51
C VAL A 233 20.17 1.83 -20.28
N SER A 234 21.28 2.37 -19.77
CA SER A 234 22.05 3.39 -20.50
C SER A 234 22.69 2.84 -21.78
N GLU A 235 23.15 1.58 -21.79
CA GLU A 235 23.69 0.93 -22.99
C GLU A 235 22.62 0.74 -24.06
N ILE A 236 21.41 0.33 -23.66
CA ILE A 236 20.24 0.23 -24.54
C ILE A 236 19.87 1.59 -25.13
N ASN A 237 19.78 2.63 -24.30
CA ASN A 237 19.46 3.98 -24.76
C ASN A 237 20.51 4.51 -25.76
N HIS A 238 21.80 4.29 -25.47
CA HIS A 238 22.88 4.67 -26.36
C HIS A 238 22.85 3.87 -27.68
N PHE A 239 22.51 2.58 -27.64
CA PHE A 239 22.29 1.77 -28.84
C PHE A 239 21.15 2.35 -29.70
N ASN A 240 20.00 2.63 -29.09
CA ASN A 240 18.82 3.17 -29.76
C ASN A 240 19.09 4.56 -30.36
N GLU A 241 19.85 5.42 -29.68
CA GLU A 241 20.30 6.70 -30.20
C GLU A 241 21.17 6.52 -31.46
N ARG A 242 22.10 5.57 -31.46
CA ARG A 242 22.95 5.27 -32.63
C ARG A 242 22.15 4.73 -33.80
N ILE A 243 21.17 3.87 -33.56
CA ILE A 243 20.27 3.35 -34.60
C ILE A 243 19.42 4.48 -35.20
N ALA A 244 18.85 5.36 -34.37
CA ALA A 244 18.13 6.54 -34.84
C ALA A 244 19.04 7.46 -35.68
N GLY A 245 20.30 7.65 -35.27
CA GLY A 245 21.30 8.38 -36.04
C GLY A 245 21.58 7.77 -37.42
N LEU A 246 21.74 6.44 -37.50
CA LEU A 246 21.92 5.73 -38.78
C LEU A 246 20.70 5.83 -39.68
N TRP A 247 19.49 5.81 -39.13
CA TRP A 247 18.26 6.08 -39.89
C TRP A 247 18.24 7.50 -40.43
N GLY A 248 18.64 8.49 -39.62
CA GLY A 248 18.81 9.87 -40.04
C GLY A 248 19.76 10.02 -41.22
N ILE A 249 20.93 9.36 -41.18
CA ILE A 249 21.90 9.36 -42.30
C ILE A 249 21.32 8.71 -43.55
N THR A 250 20.62 7.58 -43.39
CA THR A 250 20.01 6.86 -44.51
C THR A 250 18.96 7.72 -45.23
N ILE A 251 18.04 8.32 -44.47
CA ILE A 251 16.98 9.19 -44.99
C ILE A 251 17.58 10.44 -45.64
N LEU A 252 18.52 11.12 -44.97
CA LEU A 252 19.15 12.33 -45.49
C LEU A 252 19.90 12.05 -46.79
N SER A 253 20.59 10.91 -46.88
CA SER A 253 21.32 10.50 -48.08
C SER A 253 20.36 10.27 -49.26
N VAL A 254 19.24 9.57 -49.05
CA VAL A 254 18.23 9.36 -50.09
C VAL A 254 17.58 10.68 -50.53
N LEU A 255 17.21 11.55 -49.58
CA LEU A 255 16.65 12.88 -49.90
C LEU A 255 17.63 13.74 -50.68
N THR A 256 18.92 13.70 -50.32
CA THR A 256 19.98 14.43 -51.01
C THR A 256 20.14 13.94 -52.44
N VAL A 257 20.08 12.62 -52.67
CA VAL A 257 20.08 12.04 -54.02
C VAL A 257 18.89 12.58 -54.83
N VAL A 258 17.67 12.51 -54.27
CA VAL A 258 16.45 13.01 -54.94
C VAL A 258 16.59 14.50 -55.29
N LEU A 259 17.10 15.32 -54.36
CA LEU A 259 17.29 16.75 -54.57
C LEU A 259 18.38 17.05 -55.61
N LEU A 260 19.51 16.35 -55.57
CA LEU A 260 20.60 16.49 -56.56
C LEU A 260 20.11 16.16 -57.96
N PHE A 261 19.34 15.08 -58.11
CA PHE A 261 18.74 14.72 -59.39
C PHE A 261 17.65 15.71 -59.81
N GLY A 262 16.77 16.12 -58.90
CA GLY A 262 15.75 17.14 -59.17
C GLY A 262 16.36 18.45 -59.69
N LEU A 263 17.40 18.96 -59.03
CA LEU A 263 18.07 20.21 -59.42
C LEU A 263 18.92 20.06 -60.69
N ALA A 264 19.63 18.94 -60.88
CA ALA A 264 20.48 18.74 -62.06
C ALA A 264 19.69 18.54 -63.36
N PHE A 265 18.43 18.16 -63.25
CA PHE A 265 17.52 17.89 -64.37
C PHE A 265 16.32 18.85 -64.44
N LEU A 266 16.30 19.92 -63.64
CA LEU A 266 15.37 21.04 -63.85
C LEU A 266 15.53 21.60 -65.28
N PRO A 267 14.43 21.90 -65.98
CA PRO A 267 14.49 22.51 -67.29
C PRO A 267 15.00 23.95 -67.15
N ASN A 268 16.21 24.22 -67.64
CA ASN A 268 16.69 25.59 -67.83
C ASN A 268 15.86 26.21 -68.97
N LYS A 269 15.14 27.30 -68.68
CA LYS A 269 14.71 28.25 -69.69
C LYS A 269 15.85 29.19 -70.04
#